data_AF-A0A0E3S7U1-F1
#
_entry.id   AF-A0A0E3S7U1-F1
#
_cell.length_a   1.000
_cell.length_b   1.000
_cell.length_c   1.000
_cell.angle_alpha   90.00
_cell.angle_beta   90.00
_cell.angle_gamma   90.00
#
_symmetry.space_group_name_H-M   'P 1'
#
loop_
_entity.id
_entity.type
_entity.pdbx_description
1 polymer ?
#
loop_
_entity_poly.entity_id
_entity_poly.type
_entity_poly.pdbx_seq_one_letter_code
_entity_poly.pdbx_strand_id
1 'polypeptide(L)'
;MFRELEVDKLIDEKFPKSRDHKVSHANCILAMVLNGLGFVGQPLYLCPEYFKNVSVGRLFGNGIQKEDLNQYVIGDTLDKIAEYGPTELFTEIVLHILKRLPIPILCCHADTTTISFHGNHDGDEDEDSKLITFGRPKNGRWDLKQLVLNMIVNQHGIPLFMSTHAGNASDKKIIVEAIESLKSSLTPEKKVYYIADSAFYSDDNIKKMDKSYWISRVPNTLNEVKELTASNRDMKPLKEDERYSFSQTFVEYAGIMQNWVLLLSHNLKGKKEVTLSKSFDKKVKEAEKDLNKLKSKHFFCEADALEGAKNWIKDFPF
;
A
#
# COMPACT_ATOMS: atom_id res chain seq x y z
N MET A 1 8.66 13.02 23.75
CA MET A 1 8.71 12.89 22.27
C MET A 1 8.14 14.10 21.51
N PHE A 2 6.83 14.40 21.41
CA PHE A 2 6.34 15.53 20.58
C PHE A 2 7.03 16.88 20.91
N ARG A 3 7.05 17.28 22.19
CA ARG A 3 7.78 18.47 22.68
C ARG A 3 9.30 18.32 22.71
N GLU A 4 9.76 17.11 23.01
CA GLU A 4 11.18 16.78 23.13
C GLU A 4 11.91 16.88 21.78
N LEU A 5 11.21 16.50 20.71
CA LEU A 5 11.66 16.64 19.33
C LEU A 5 11.24 18.00 18.73
N GLU A 6 10.71 18.92 19.54
CA GLU A 6 10.33 20.29 19.16
C GLU A 6 9.33 20.40 18.00
N VAL A 7 8.50 19.38 17.80
CA VAL A 7 7.45 19.37 16.77
C VAL A 7 6.40 20.45 17.06
N ASP A 8 6.12 20.70 18.34
CA ASP A 8 5.25 21.79 18.78
C ASP A 8 5.77 23.15 18.34
N LYS A 9 7.08 23.41 18.52
CA LYS A 9 7.71 24.66 18.11
C LYS A 9 7.66 24.86 16.60
N LEU A 10 7.95 23.80 15.83
CA LEU A 10 7.84 23.85 14.36
C LEU A 10 6.41 24.23 13.95
N ILE A 11 5.41 23.57 14.53
CA ILE A 11 4.01 23.84 14.17
C ILE A 11 3.60 25.25 14.58
N ASP A 12 3.96 25.71 15.79
CA ASP A 12 3.59 27.05 16.24
C ASP A 12 4.29 28.15 15.41
N GLU A 13 5.48 27.89 14.86
CA GLU A 13 6.15 28.79 13.90
C GLU A 13 5.39 28.87 12.58
N LYS A 14 4.93 27.73 12.05
CA LYS A 14 4.20 27.66 10.77
C LYS A 14 2.77 28.13 10.88
N PHE A 15 2.11 27.80 11.98
CA PHE A 15 0.73 28.12 12.28
C PHE A 15 0.67 29.03 13.51
N PRO A 16 1.05 30.31 13.37
CA PRO A 16 0.85 31.27 14.45
C PRO A 16 -0.64 31.40 14.74
N LYS A 17 -0.97 31.70 16.01
CA LYS A 17 -2.36 31.95 16.41
C LYS A 17 -2.90 33.16 15.65
N SER A 18 -4.00 32.96 14.92
CA SER A 18 -4.70 34.01 14.17
C SER A 18 -5.86 34.61 14.95
N ARG A 19 -6.36 33.91 15.98
CA ARG A 19 -7.51 34.27 16.80
C ARG A 19 -7.17 34.13 18.29
N ASP A 20 -8.00 34.72 19.14
CA ASP A 20 -7.86 34.66 20.60
C ASP A 20 -8.31 33.31 21.19
N HIS A 21 -7.76 32.21 20.64
CA HIS A 21 -7.93 30.88 21.17
C HIS A 21 -6.88 30.63 22.26
N LYS A 22 -7.32 30.09 23.40
CA LYS A 22 -6.40 29.71 24.49
C LYS A 22 -5.41 28.63 24.03
N VAL A 23 -5.85 27.69 23.21
CA VAL A 23 -5.04 26.56 22.72
C VAL A 23 -4.31 26.94 21.43
N SER A 24 -3.05 26.52 21.27
CA SER A 24 -2.29 26.67 20.02
C SER A 24 -2.59 25.56 19.02
N HIS A 25 -2.29 25.80 17.75
CA HIS A 25 -2.47 24.78 16.70
C HIS A 25 -1.61 23.54 16.97
N ALA A 26 -0.38 23.69 17.51
CA ALA A 26 0.43 22.55 17.93
C ALA A 26 -0.28 21.67 18.98
N ASN A 27 -0.90 22.30 19.99
CA ASN A 27 -1.66 21.58 21.01
C ASN A 27 -2.93 20.95 20.43
N CYS A 28 -3.60 21.60 19.47
CA CYS A 28 -4.75 21.02 18.75
C CYS A 28 -4.35 19.80 17.93
N ILE A 29 -3.23 19.85 17.20
CA ILE A 29 -2.69 18.70 16.46
C ILE A 29 -2.32 17.57 17.42
N LEU A 30 -1.62 17.87 18.51
CA LEU A 30 -1.31 16.88 19.53
C LEU A 30 -2.59 16.25 20.12
N ALA A 31 -3.62 17.05 20.37
CA ALA A 31 -4.91 16.57 20.85
C ALA A 31 -5.56 15.62 19.84
N MET A 32 -5.54 15.95 18.54
CA MET A 32 -6.05 15.09 17.48
C MET A 32 -5.27 13.78 17.35
N VAL A 33 -3.93 13.82 17.46
CA VAL A 33 -3.10 12.61 17.44
C VAL A 33 -3.42 11.72 18.64
N LEU A 34 -3.54 12.28 19.85
CA LEU A 34 -3.92 11.52 21.04
C LEU A 34 -5.32 10.92 20.90
N ASN A 35 -6.28 11.69 20.38
CA ASN A 35 -7.63 11.21 20.12
C ASN A 35 -7.65 10.10 19.07
N GLY A 36 -6.93 10.25 17.96
CA GLY A 36 -6.83 9.23 16.91
C GLY A 36 -6.22 7.90 17.37
N LEU A 37 -5.40 7.93 18.42
CA LEU A 37 -4.91 6.71 19.09
C LEU A 37 -5.96 6.03 20.00
N GLY A 38 -7.05 6.71 20.33
CA GLY A 38 -8.09 6.24 21.26
C GLY A 38 -9.49 6.06 20.67
N PHE A 39 -9.92 6.87 19.70
CA PHE A 39 -11.24 6.83 19.06
C PHE A 39 -11.16 7.31 17.60
N VAL A 40 -11.59 6.45 16.67
CA VAL A 40 -11.76 6.81 15.25
C VAL A 40 -13.24 7.11 15.00
N GLY A 41 -13.56 8.27 14.42
CA GLY A 41 -14.88 8.56 13.85
C GLY A 41 -15.90 9.28 14.74
N GLN A 42 -15.47 10.00 15.79
CA GLN A 42 -16.40 10.89 16.51
C GLN A 42 -16.47 12.29 15.86
N PRO A 43 -17.67 12.92 15.84
CA PRO A 43 -17.81 14.31 15.42
C PRO A 43 -16.92 15.26 16.23
N LEU A 44 -16.42 16.32 15.59
CA LEU A 44 -15.51 17.30 16.22
C LEU A 44 -16.08 17.93 17.51
N TYR A 45 -17.40 18.07 17.61
CA TYR A 45 -18.06 18.62 18.80
C TYR A 45 -17.94 17.75 20.05
N LEU A 46 -17.60 16.46 19.89
CA LEU A 46 -17.33 15.54 21.00
C LEU A 46 -15.87 15.55 21.47
N CYS A 47 -15.00 16.33 20.82
CA CYS A 47 -13.58 16.40 21.17
C CYS A 47 -13.35 16.73 22.67
N PRO A 48 -14.07 17.69 23.30
CA PRO A 48 -13.93 17.93 24.74
C PRO A 48 -14.23 16.70 25.62
N GLU A 49 -15.20 15.87 25.23
CA GLU A 49 -15.61 14.71 26.03
C GLU A 49 -14.55 13.59 26.04
N TYR A 50 -13.75 13.47 24.97
CA TYR A 50 -12.61 12.56 24.95
C TYR A 50 -11.61 12.88 26.08
N PHE A 51 -11.41 14.16 26.37
CA PHE A 51 -10.45 14.61 27.38
C PHE A 51 -11.02 14.65 28.81
N LYS A 52 -12.26 14.21 29.03
CA LYS A 52 -12.91 14.25 30.36
C LYS A 52 -12.12 13.52 31.45
N ASN A 53 -11.52 12.38 31.11
CA ASN A 53 -10.75 11.57 32.05
C ASN A 53 -9.23 11.71 31.84
N VAL A 54 -8.80 12.73 31.09
CA VAL A 54 -7.41 12.97 30.74
C VAL A 54 -6.94 14.24 31.45
N SER A 55 -5.71 14.24 31.96
CA SER A 55 -5.12 15.42 32.59
C SER A 55 -4.72 16.47 31.55
N VAL A 56 -5.69 17.26 31.06
CA VAL A 56 -5.52 18.29 30.02
C VAL A 56 -4.45 19.31 30.40
N GLY A 57 -4.47 19.82 31.63
CA GLY A 57 -3.47 20.79 32.09
C GLY A 57 -2.03 20.27 32.01
N ARG A 58 -1.81 18.99 32.31
CA ARG A 58 -0.48 18.36 32.21
C ARG A 58 -0.06 18.13 30.76
N LEU A 59 -1.01 17.75 29.90
CA LEU A 59 -0.72 17.42 28.51
C LEU A 59 -0.55 18.66 27.63
N PHE A 60 -1.38 19.69 27.79
CA PHE A 60 -1.45 20.83 26.87
C PHE A 60 -0.94 22.12 27.49
N GLY A 61 -0.87 22.21 28.82
CA GLY A 61 -0.37 23.38 29.55
C GLY A 61 -1.34 23.86 30.62
N ASN A 62 -0.78 24.53 31.64
CA ASN A 62 -1.55 25.03 32.77
C ASN A 62 -2.64 26.02 32.30
N GLY A 63 -3.85 25.89 32.84
CA GLY A 63 -4.98 26.77 32.52
C GLY A 63 -5.83 26.31 31.34
N ILE A 64 -5.41 25.29 30.58
CA ILE A 64 -6.22 24.70 29.51
C ILE A 64 -7.23 23.72 30.12
N GLN A 65 -8.50 23.91 29.77
CA GLN A 65 -9.61 23.02 30.10
C GLN A 65 -10.04 22.20 28.89
N LYS A 66 -10.77 21.11 29.10
CA LYS A 66 -11.25 20.26 28.00
C LYS A 66 -12.16 21.02 27.03
N GLU A 67 -12.92 21.99 27.54
CA GLU A 67 -13.83 22.84 26.76
C GLU A 67 -13.09 23.79 25.81
N ASP A 68 -11.82 24.09 26.11
CA ASP A 68 -10.97 24.89 25.22
C ASP A 68 -10.54 24.07 23.98
N LEU A 69 -10.65 22.72 24.00
CA LEU A 69 -10.41 21.80 22.87
C LEU A 69 -11.70 21.49 22.09
N ASN A 70 -12.46 22.53 21.74
CA ASN A 70 -13.75 22.40 21.06
C ASN A 70 -13.64 22.35 19.53
N GLN A 71 -14.77 22.06 18.86
CA GLN A 71 -14.85 21.93 17.40
C GLN A 71 -14.36 23.16 16.62
N TYR A 72 -14.44 24.37 17.18
CA TYR A 72 -14.09 25.59 16.45
C TYR A 72 -12.58 25.71 16.32
N VAL A 73 -11.84 25.51 17.40
CA VAL A 73 -10.36 25.57 17.36
C VAL A 73 -9.77 24.37 16.60
N ILE A 74 -10.40 23.19 16.72
CA ILE A 74 -9.99 22.00 15.97
C ILE A 74 -10.28 22.17 14.47
N GLY A 75 -11.45 22.68 14.10
CA GLY A 75 -11.81 23.01 12.72
C GLY A 75 -10.86 24.04 12.11
N ASP A 76 -10.63 25.17 12.80
CA ASP A 76 -9.68 26.21 12.36
C ASP A 76 -8.26 25.65 12.16
N THR A 77 -7.86 24.68 12.99
CA THR A 77 -6.57 23.99 12.82
C THR A 77 -6.55 23.11 11.58
N LEU A 78 -7.63 22.38 11.29
CA LEU A 78 -7.74 21.55 10.09
C LEU A 78 -7.76 22.41 8.82
N ASP A 79 -8.48 23.53 8.84
CA ASP A 79 -8.53 24.48 7.73
C ASP A 79 -7.13 25.04 7.44
N LYS A 80 -6.35 25.39 8.47
CA LYS A 80 -4.95 25.81 8.31
C LYS A 80 -4.05 24.72 7.74
N ILE A 81 -4.25 23.46 8.13
CA ILE A 81 -3.49 22.34 7.55
C ILE A 81 -3.83 22.18 6.07
N ALA A 82 -5.11 22.29 5.71
CA ALA A 82 -5.56 22.22 4.33
C ALA A 82 -4.98 23.36 3.48
N GLU A 83 -5.04 24.61 3.98
CA GLU A 83 -4.48 25.79 3.31
C GLU A 83 -2.96 25.69 3.13
N TYR A 84 -2.24 25.18 4.13
CA TYR A 84 -0.78 25.03 4.05
C TYR A 84 -0.35 23.88 3.13
N GLY A 85 -1.16 22.83 3.06
CA GLY A 85 -0.81 21.58 2.40
C GLY A 85 -0.44 20.48 3.42
N PRO A 86 -1.25 19.41 3.55
CA PRO A 86 -0.98 18.34 4.52
C PRO A 86 0.29 17.55 4.20
N THR A 87 0.62 17.39 2.91
CA THR A 87 1.83 16.68 2.44
C THR A 87 3.08 17.45 2.84
N GLU A 88 3.06 18.77 2.65
CA GLU A 88 4.13 19.72 2.93
C GLU A 88 4.39 19.77 4.43
N LEU A 89 3.35 20.01 5.23
CA LEU A 89 3.46 20.03 6.70
C LEU A 89 4.03 18.72 7.23
N PHE A 90 3.50 17.59 6.75
CA PHE A 90 3.97 16.27 7.19
C PHE A 90 5.44 16.06 6.86
N THR A 91 5.86 16.39 5.64
CA THR A 91 7.25 16.24 5.19
C THR A 91 8.19 17.10 6.04
N GLU A 92 7.80 18.34 6.36
CA GLU A 92 8.58 19.21 7.24
C GLU A 92 8.71 18.65 8.66
N ILE A 93 7.63 18.11 9.23
CA ILE A 93 7.65 17.46 10.55
C ILE A 93 8.63 16.26 10.54
N VAL A 94 8.55 15.40 9.51
CA VAL A 94 9.46 14.26 9.37
C VAL A 94 10.91 14.72 9.29
N LEU A 95 11.22 15.68 8.42
CA LEU A 95 12.58 16.20 8.27
C LEU A 95 13.11 16.82 9.57
N HIS A 96 12.25 17.54 10.28
CA HIS A 96 12.57 18.12 11.58
C HIS A 96 12.90 17.06 12.63
N ILE A 97 12.13 15.97 12.65
CA ILE A 97 12.37 14.81 13.53
C ILE A 97 13.67 14.11 13.15
N LEU A 98 13.91 13.83 11.87
CA LEU A 98 15.12 13.13 11.39
C LEU A 98 16.40 13.90 11.69
N LYS A 99 16.36 15.24 11.69
CA LYS A 99 17.48 16.10 12.09
C LYS A 99 17.85 15.94 13.58
N ARG A 100 16.88 15.65 14.44
CA ARG A 100 17.07 15.54 15.90
C ARG A 100 17.27 14.10 16.35
N LEU A 101 16.64 13.17 15.65
CA LEU A 101 16.72 11.74 15.90
C LEU A 101 17.22 11.08 14.61
N PRO A 102 18.55 10.84 14.48
CA PRO A 102 19.14 10.25 13.28
C PRO A 102 18.70 8.79 13.14
N ILE A 103 17.58 8.59 12.47
CA ILE A 103 17.04 7.28 12.14
C ILE A 103 17.68 6.83 10.82
N PRO A 104 18.31 5.65 10.77
CA PRO A 104 18.87 5.16 9.51
C PRO A 104 17.76 4.94 8.49
N ILE A 105 17.98 5.41 7.26
CA ILE A 105 17.09 5.17 6.13
C ILE A 105 17.87 4.37 5.11
N LEU A 106 17.55 3.07 5.01
CA LEU A 106 18.15 2.17 4.03
C LEU A 106 17.12 1.75 2.97
N CYS A 107 15.90 1.43 3.42
CA CYS A 107 14.82 1.03 2.54
C CYS A 107 13.66 2.01 2.68
N CYS A 108 13.07 2.41 1.56
CA CYS A 108 11.88 3.24 1.48
C CYS A 108 10.77 2.42 0.79
N HIS A 109 9.83 1.91 1.57
CA HIS A 109 8.70 1.14 1.08
C HIS A 109 7.56 2.09 0.70
N ALA A 110 7.23 2.15 -0.58
CA ALA A 110 6.12 2.91 -1.11
C ALA A 110 4.93 1.98 -1.37
N ASP A 111 3.78 2.31 -0.80
CA ASP A 111 2.51 1.64 -1.08
C ASP A 111 1.37 2.66 -1.00
N THR A 112 0.30 2.37 -1.73
CA THR A 112 -0.94 3.14 -1.66
C THR A 112 -1.96 2.40 -0.78
N THR A 113 -2.88 3.11 -0.17
CA THR A 113 -4.03 2.55 0.53
C THR A 113 -5.24 3.43 0.28
N THR A 114 -6.43 2.92 0.58
CA THR A 114 -7.70 3.63 0.33
C THR A 114 -8.42 3.86 1.64
N ILE A 115 -8.85 5.09 1.88
CA ILE A 115 -9.74 5.46 2.99
C ILE A 115 -11.15 5.57 2.41
N SER A 116 -12.10 4.77 2.92
CA SER A 116 -13.49 4.79 2.47
C SER A 116 -14.32 5.76 3.30
N PHE A 117 -15.25 6.46 2.65
CA PHE A 117 -16.11 7.48 3.26
C PHE A 117 -17.57 7.06 3.22
N HIS A 118 -18.29 7.38 4.29
CA HIS A 118 -19.75 7.27 4.39
C HIS A 118 -20.39 8.66 4.31
N GLY A 119 -21.66 8.71 3.91
CA GLY A 119 -22.42 9.96 3.81
C GLY A 119 -22.44 10.55 2.40
N ASN A 120 -23.13 11.68 2.25
CA ASN A 120 -23.22 12.39 0.99
C ASN A 120 -22.01 13.32 0.84
N HIS A 121 -21.23 13.10 -0.22
CA HIS A 121 -20.07 13.91 -0.60
C HIS A 121 -20.25 14.49 -2.03
N ASP A 122 -21.49 14.58 -2.52
CA ASP A 122 -21.82 15.13 -3.85
C ASP A 122 -22.09 16.65 -3.80
N GLY A 123 -21.88 17.30 -2.65
CA GLY A 123 -22.50 18.58 -2.30
C GLY A 123 -21.72 19.87 -2.61
N ASP A 124 -20.41 19.83 -2.77
CA ASP A 124 -19.60 21.05 -2.92
C ASP A 124 -18.81 20.97 -4.24
N GLU A 125 -18.88 21.97 -5.12
CA GLU A 125 -18.09 22.00 -6.37
C GLU A 125 -16.61 22.35 -6.16
N ASP A 126 -16.16 22.37 -4.89
CA ASP A 126 -14.79 22.69 -4.50
C ASP A 126 -13.80 21.59 -4.93
N GLU A 127 -12.53 21.97 -5.11
CA GLU A 127 -11.49 21.06 -5.60
C GLU A 127 -11.29 19.84 -4.69
N ASP A 128 -11.48 20.02 -3.38
CA ASP A 128 -11.33 18.98 -2.36
C ASP A 128 -12.45 17.91 -2.40
N SER A 129 -13.66 18.29 -2.82
CA SER A 129 -14.78 17.33 -2.93
C SER A 129 -14.54 16.32 -4.06
N LYS A 130 -13.78 16.72 -5.09
CA LYS A 130 -13.41 15.87 -6.23
C LYS A 130 -12.39 14.80 -5.84
N LEU A 131 -11.69 14.96 -4.71
CA LEU A 131 -10.79 13.93 -4.18
C LEU A 131 -11.57 12.71 -3.68
N ILE A 132 -12.75 12.92 -3.08
CA ILE A 132 -13.58 11.86 -2.52
C ILE A 132 -14.51 11.33 -3.62
N THR A 133 -14.05 10.29 -4.33
CA THR A 133 -14.76 9.72 -5.47
C THR A 133 -14.69 8.19 -5.49
N PHE A 134 -15.51 7.57 -6.33
CA PHE A 134 -15.43 6.12 -6.55
C PHE A 134 -14.15 5.75 -7.28
N GLY A 135 -13.61 4.58 -6.96
CA GLY A 135 -12.51 4.00 -7.72
C GLY A 135 -12.39 2.52 -7.41
N ARG A 136 -11.18 1.96 -7.53
CA ARG A 136 -10.94 0.54 -7.24
C ARG A 136 -10.61 0.35 -5.75
N PRO A 137 -11.52 -0.18 -4.92
CA PRO A 137 -11.29 -0.29 -3.48
C PRO A 137 -10.32 -1.42 -3.16
N LYS A 138 -9.36 -1.16 -2.26
CA LYS A 138 -8.46 -2.21 -1.74
C LYS A 138 -9.14 -3.10 -0.69
N ASN A 139 -10.20 -2.60 -0.05
CA ASN A 139 -11.00 -3.32 0.97
C ASN A 139 -12.29 -3.98 0.41
N GLY A 140 -12.54 -3.88 -0.91
CA GLY A 140 -13.72 -4.45 -1.57
C GLY A 140 -15.03 -3.65 -1.44
N ARG A 141 -15.02 -2.44 -0.85
CA ARG A 141 -16.21 -1.58 -0.69
C ARG A 141 -16.49 -0.73 -1.92
N TRP A 142 -17.02 -1.35 -2.97
CA TRP A 142 -17.40 -0.69 -4.23
C TRP A 142 -18.58 0.29 -4.08
N ASP A 143 -19.32 0.17 -2.98
CA ASP A 143 -20.45 1.01 -2.62
C ASP A 143 -20.04 2.35 -2.00
N LEU A 144 -18.76 2.53 -1.63
CA LEU A 144 -18.27 3.72 -0.96
C LEU A 144 -17.35 4.54 -1.86
N LYS A 145 -17.49 5.86 -1.77
CA LYS A 145 -16.46 6.79 -2.24
C LYS A 145 -15.20 6.63 -1.38
N GLN A 146 -14.05 6.95 -1.96
CA GLN A 146 -12.77 6.78 -1.29
C GLN A 146 -11.77 7.89 -1.64
N LEU A 147 -10.72 7.96 -0.83
CA LEU A 147 -9.52 8.74 -1.08
C LEU A 147 -8.33 7.79 -1.11
N VAL A 148 -7.38 8.02 -2.02
CA VAL A 148 -6.15 7.24 -2.10
C VAL A 148 -5.07 7.95 -1.27
N LEU A 149 -4.57 7.27 -0.25
CA LEU A 149 -3.43 7.70 0.55
C LEU A 149 -2.19 6.97 0.05
N ASN A 150 -1.19 7.71 -0.42
CA ASN A 150 0.12 7.17 -0.72
C ASN A 150 1.06 7.46 0.44
N MET A 151 1.81 6.45 0.89
CA MET A 151 2.73 6.57 2.00
C MET A 151 4.05 5.88 1.69
N ILE A 152 5.16 6.55 2.04
CA ILE A 152 6.49 5.96 2.01
C ILE A 152 6.95 5.79 3.45
N VAL A 153 7.33 4.58 3.83
CA VAL A 153 7.86 4.24 5.17
C VAL A 153 9.28 3.70 5.08
N ASN A 154 10.07 3.85 6.14
CA ASN A 154 11.39 3.24 6.21
C ASN A 154 11.32 1.73 6.58
N GLN A 155 12.49 1.07 6.69
CA GLN A 155 12.58 -0.34 7.09
C GLN A 155 12.05 -0.67 8.50
N HIS A 156 11.77 0.34 9.33
CA HIS A 156 11.18 0.20 10.66
C HIS A 156 9.68 0.53 10.68
N GLY A 157 9.09 0.83 9.53
CA GLY A 157 7.70 1.25 9.42
C GLY A 157 7.46 2.71 9.82
N ILE A 158 8.52 3.52 9.94
CA ILE A 158 8.39 4.95 10.26
C ILE A 158 8.02 5.69 8.96
N PRO A 159 6.88 6.41 8.95
CA PRO A 159 6.49 7.23 7.81
C PRO A 159 7.51 8.34 7.49
N LEU A 160 7.88 8.44 6.22
CA LEU A 160 8.82 9.43 5.68
C LEU A 160 8.15 10.45 4.76
N PHE A 161 7.07 10.04 4.09
CA PHE A 161 6.29 10.90 3.21
C PHE A 161 4.86 10.38 3.11
N MET A 162 3.90 11.29 2.95
CA MET A 162 2.51 10.96 2.67
C MET A 162 1.95 11.95 1.65
N SER A 163 1.02 11.48 0.80
CA SER A 163 0.25 12.35 -0.08
C SER A 163 -1.14 11.78 -0.30
N THR A 164 -2.11 12.67 -0.51
CA THR A 164 -3.52 12.32 -0.74
C THR A 164 -3.90 12.56 -2.20
N HIS A 165 -4.64 11.60 -2.77
CA HIS A 165 -5.03 11.60 -4.18
C HIS A 165 -6.50 11.22 -4.32
N ALA A 166 -7.09 11.60 -5.45
CA ALA A 166 -8.47 11.25 -5.76
C ALA A 166 -8.71 9.73 -5.71
N GLY A 167 -9.91 9.30 -5.31
CA GLY A 167 -10.27 7.88 -5.16
C GLY A 167 -10.09 6.99 -6.39
N ASN A 168 -10.00 7.59 -7.58
CA ASN A 168 -9.78 6.93 -8.87
C ASN A 168 -8.35 7.09 -9.42
N ALA A 169 -7.44 7.67 -8.63
CA ALA A 169 -6.07 7.95 -9.07
C ALA A 169 -5.28 6.65 -9.32
N SER A 170 -4.32 6.72 -10.26
CA SER A 170 -3.55 5.55 -10.70
C SER A 170 -2.28 5.34 -9.86
N ASP A 171 -2.19 4.20 -9.17
CA ASP A 171 -1.03 3.79 -8.37
C ASP A 171 0.31 3.95 -9.12
N LYS A 172 0.34 3.68 -10.43
CA LYS A 172 1.57 3.73 -11.24
C LYS A 172 2.26 5.09 -11.24
N LYS A 173 1.49 6.18 -11.29
CA LYS A 173 2.03 7.55 -11.34
C LYS A 173 2.36 8.04 -9.94
N ILE A 174 1.42 7.83 -9.03
CA ILE A 174 1.45 8.30 -7.64
C ILE A 174 2.69 7.81 -6.89
N ILE A 175 3.06 6.53 -7.06
CA ILE A 175 4.24 5.96 -6.38
C ILE A 175 5.53 6.64 -6.83
N VAL A 176 5.71 6.87 -8.14
CA VAL A 176 6.93 7.49 -8.67
C VAL A 176 7.01 8.95 -8.26
N GLU A 177 5.92 9.70 -8.37
CA GLU A 177 5.85 11.11 -7.96
C GLU A 177 6.20 11.27 -6.47
N ALA A 178 5.71 10.39 -5.60
CA ALA A 178 6.07 10.40 -4.18
C ALA A 178 7.54 10.08 -3.93
N ILE A 179 8.14 9.16 -4.70
CA ILE A 179 9.56 8.86 -4.59
C ILE A 179 10.40 10.06 -5.04
N GLU A 180 10.02 10.73 -6.14
CA GLU A 180 10.69 11.94 -6.63
C GLU A 180 10.60 13.08 -5.62
N SER A 181 9.42 13.32 -5.04
CA SER A 181 9.21 14.33 -3.98
C SER A 181 9.97 14.01 -2.69
N LEU A 182 10.06 12.72 -2.33
CA LEU A 182 10.89 12.31 -1.20
C LEU A 182 12.36 12.57 -1.51
N LYS A 183 12.84 12.28 -2.72
CA LYS A 183 14.24 12.51 -3.13
C LYS A 183 14.62 13.99 -3.15
N SER A 184 13.71 14.88 -3.52
CA SER A 184 13.98 16.32 -3.47
C SER A 184 14.08 16.84 -2.04
N SER A 185 13.37 16.21 -1.11
CA SER A 185 13.29 16.62 0.30
C SER A 185 14.37 15.96 1.17
N LEU A 186 14.66 14.69 0.92
CA LEU A 186 15.68 13.88 1.55
C LEU A 186 16.83 13.69 0.57
N THR A 187 17.98 14.28 0.89
CA THR A 187 19.24 14.00 0.19
C THR A 187 20.06 13.02 1.04
N PRO A 188 19.81 11.70 0.93
CA PRO A 188 20.56 10.74 1.71
C PRO A 188 22.03 10.71 1.24
N GLU A 189 22.96 10.88 2.18
CA GLU A 189 24.40 10.73 1.94
C GLU A 189 24.78 9.27 1.59
N LYS A 190 23.88 8.33 1.88
CA LYS A 190 24.09 6.89 1.75
C LYS A 190 23.14 6.27 0.74
N LYS A 191 23.46 5.05 0.33
CA LYS A 191 22.63 4.22 -0.54
C LYS A 191 21.24 4.00 0.07
N VAL A 192 20.19 4.34 -0.69
CA VAL A 192 18.78 4.09 -0.35
C VAL A 192 18.14 3.23 -1.43
N TYR A 193 17.36 2.24 -1.01
CA TYR A 193 16.57 1.36 -1.88
C TYR A 193 15.08 1.75 -1.83
N TYR A 194 14.51 2.07 -2.97
CA TYR A 194 13.07 2.31 -3.11
C TYR A 194 12.35 1.01 -3.44
N ILE A 195 11.41 0.61 -2.60
CA ILE A 195 10.73 -0.67 -2.69
C ILE A 195 9.25 -0.42 -2.98
N ALA A 196 8.75 -0.97 -4.08
CA ALA A 196 7.36 -0.79 -4.51
C ALA A 196 6.81 -2.07 -5.12
N ASP A 197 5.48 -2.14 -5.23
CA ASP A 197 4.80 -3.29 -5.85
C ASP A 197 5.02 -3.35 -7.37
N SER A 198 4.33 -4.27 -8.04
CA SER A 198 4.46 -4.43 -9.50
C SER A 198 3.85 -3.29 -10.32
N ALA A 199 3.02 -2.41 -9.73
CA ALA A 199 2.47 -1.26 -10.44
C ALA A 199 3.56 -0.24 -10.77
N PHE A 200 4.58 -0.13 -9.92
CA PHE A 200 5.78 0.65 -10.18
C PHE A 200 6.56 0.18 -11.41
N TYR A 201 6.57 -1.12 -11.71
CA TYR A 201 7.39 -1.73 -12.76
C TYR A 201 6.80 -1.50 -14.16
N SER A 202 7.04 -0.32 -14.74
CA SER A 202 6.79 0.02 -16.14
C SER A 202 8.03 0.63 -16.76
N ASP A 203 8.14 0.61 -18.10
CA ASP A 203 9.27 1.20 -18.84
C ASP A 203 9.50 2.68 -18.43
N ASP A 204 8.44 3.50 -18.52
CA ASP A 204 8.52 4.92 -18.16
C ASP A 204 8.93 5.14 -16.70
N ASN A 205 8.37 4.36 -15.78
CA ASN A 205 8.62 4.54 -14.35
C ASN A 205 10.06 4.17 -13.96
N ILE A 206 10.57 3.04 -14.46
CA ILE A 206 11.94 2.62 -14.11
C ILE A 206 13.00 3.53 -14.73
N LYS A 207 12.73 4.11 -15.91
CA LYS A 207 13.60 5.13 -16.50
C LYS A 207 13.67 6.41 -15.66
N LYS A 208 12.56 6.84 -15.04
CA LYS A 208 12.53 8.01 -14.13
C LYS A 208 13.36 7.82 -12.86
N MET A 209 13.61 6.58 -12.45
CA MET A 209 14.41 6.30 -11.26
C MET A 209 15.89 6.61 -11.44
N ASP A 210 16.36 6.78 -12.69
CA ASP A 210 17.74 7.15 -13.02
C ASP A 210 18.78 6.33 -12.22
N LYS A 211 19.68 6.98 -11.46
CA LYS A 211 20.75 6.34 -10.66
C LYS A 211 20.29 5.81 -9.30
N SER A 212 18.98 5.81 -9.02
CA SER A 212 18.45 5.31 -7.74
C SER A 212 18.39 3.79 -7.71
N TYR A 213 18.59 3.21 -6.52
CA TYR A 213 18.42 1.78 -6.32
C TYR A 213 16.97 1.48 -6.01
N TRP A 214 16.40 0.46 -6.66
CA TRP A 214 15.02 0.08 -6.46
C TRP A 214 14.86 -1.44 -6.43
N ILE A 215 13.79 -1.89 -5.78
CA ILE A 215 13.36 -3.28 -5.71
C ILE A 215 11.87 -3.29 -5.99
N SER A 216 11.46 -4.03 -7.02
CA SER A 216 10.04 -4.19 -7.34
C SER A 216 9.77 -5.60 -7.84
N ARG A 217 8.52 -6.02 -7.68
CA ARG A 217 8.05 -7.27 -8.25
C ARG A 217 7.86 -7.09 -9.75
N VAL A 218 8.57 -7.88 -10.55
CA VAL A 218 8.37 -7.93 -12.00
C VAL A 218 6.95 -8.46 -12.31
N PRO A 219 6.15 -7.80 -13.15
CA PRO A 219 4.79 -8.21 -13.47
C PRO A 219 4.74 -9.56 -14.19
N ASN A 220 3.83 -10.45 -13.77
CA ASN A 220 3.60 -11.75 -14.44
C ASN A 220 3.01 -11.61 -15.86
N THR A 221 2.68 -10.39 -16.30
CA THR A 221 2.21 -10.10 -17.66
C THR A 221 3.31 -10.19 -18.71
N LEU A 222 4.58 -10.00 -18.31
CA LEU A 222 5.74 -10.11 -19.21
C LEU A 222 6.00 -11.56 -19.62
N ASN A 223 6.34 -11.76 -20.90
CA ASN A 223 6.54 -13.09 -21.45
C ASN A 223 7.83 -13.73 -20.88
N GLU A 224 8.86 -12.93 -20.70
CA GLU A 224 10.13 -13.32 -20.09
C GLU A 224 9.90 -13.88 -18.67
N VAL A 225 9.01 -13.26 -17.89
CA VAL A 225 8.65 -13.77 -16.56
C VAL A 225 7.97 -15.14 -16.66
N LYS A 226 7.05 -15.31 -17.61
CA LYS A 226 6.36 -16.61 -17.81
C LYS A 226 7.36 -17.70 -18.19
N GLU A 227 8.26 -17.42 -19.12
CA GLU A 227 9.33 -18.34 -19.52
C GLU A 227 10.24 -18.69 -18.34
N LEU A 228 10.68 -17.69 -17.58
CA LEU A 228 11.52 -17.88 -16.40
C LEU A 228 10.83 -18.74 -15.34
N THR A 229 9.54 -18.49 -15.08
CA THR A 229 8.76 -19.27 -14.10
C THR A 229 8.43 -20.69 -14.56
N ALA A 230 8.37 -20.94 -15.88
CA ALA A 230 8.20 -22.27 -16.45
C ALA A 230 9.53 -23.05 -16.58
N SER A 231 10.65 -22.34 -16.60
CA SER A 231 11.97 -22.95 -16.77
C SER A 231 12.40 -23.75 -15.53
N ASN A 232 12.97 -24.93 -15.75
CA ASN A 232 13.55 -25.73 -14.67
C ASN A 232 14.95 -25.21 -14.36
N ARG A 233 15.07 -24.42 -13.28
CA ARG A 233 16.33 -23.77 -12.89
C ARG A 233 16.96 -24.43 -11.69
N ASP A 234 18.28 -24.39 -11.66
CA ASP A 234 19.04 -24.71 -10.47
C ASP A 234 18.80 -23.62 -9.42
N MET A 235 18.13 -24.00 -8.33
CA MET A 235 17.74 -23.12 -7.24
C MET A 235 18.69 -23.34 -6.08
N LYS A 236 19.37 -22.28 -5.65
CA LYS A 236 20.29 -22.33 -4.52
C LYS A 236 19.55 -22.00 -3.23
N PRO A 237 19.79 -22.73 -2.12
CA PRO A 237 19.19 -22.39 -0.84
C PRO A 237 19.63 -21.00 -0.39
N LEU A 238 18.70 -20.23 0.17
CA LEU A 238 18.99 -18.92 0.74
C LEU A 238 19.63 -19.11 2.13
N LYS A 239 20.89 -18.71 2.29
CA LYS A 239 21.66 -18.95 3.52
C LYS A 239 21.02 -18.36 4.79
N GLU A 240 20.41 -17.19 4.66
CA GLU A 240 19.79 -16.45 5.77
C GLU A 240 18.40 -17.00 6.13
N ASP A 241 17.75 -17.75 5.23
CA ASP A 241 16.40 -18.26 5.43
C ASP A 241 16.16 -19.54 4.61
N GLU A 242 16.33 -20.68 5.27
CA GLU A 242 16.17 -22.03 4.69
C GLU A 242 14.75 -22.29 4.15
N ARG A 243 13.77 -21.44 4.44
CA ARG A 243 12.41 -21.54 3.90
C ARG A 243 12.34 -21.16 2.41
N TYR A 244 13.42 -20.59 1.87
CA TYR A 244 13.49 -20.15 0.49
C TYR A 244 14.74 -20.68 -0.23
N SER A 245 14.56 -20.92 -1.52
CA SER A 245 15.66 -21.05 -2.48
C SER A 245 15.51 -20.00 -3.57
N PHE A 246 16.60 -19.64 -4.24
CA PHE A 246 16.60 -18.59 -5.24
C PHE A 246 17.46 -18.92 -6.45
N SER A 247 17.15 -18.27 -7.57
CA SER A 247 17.98 -18.24 -8.77
C SER A 247 18.01 -16.81 -9.31
N GLN A 248 19.16 -16.41 -9.85
CA GLN A 248 19.39 -15.04 -10.35
C GLN A 248 19.61 -15.06 -11.85
N THR A 249 19.16 -14.01 -12.53
CA THR A 249 19.46 -13.78 -13.95
C THR A 249 19.50 -12.30 -14.23
N PHE A 250 20.45 -11.91 -15.06
CA PHE A 250 20.55 -10.55 -15.55
C PHE A 250 19.71 -10.40 -16.81
N VAL A 251 18.81 -9.43 -16.80
CA VAL A 251 17.89 -9.14 -17.91
C VAL A 251 18.02 -7.67 -18.25
N GLU A 252 18.05 -7.36 -19.54
CA GLU A 252 17.91 -5.99 -20.02
C GLU A 252 16.44 -5.70 -20.30
N TYR A 253 15.87 -4.73 -19.60
CA TYR A 253 14.49 -4.29 -19.82
C TYR A 253 14.44 -2.76 -19.71
N ALA A 254 13.72 -2.11 -20.64
CA ALA A 254 13.68 -0.65 -20.81
C ALA A 254 15.08 0.01 -21.00
N GLY A 255 16.05 -0.73 -21.54
CA GLY A 255 17.44 -0.24 -21.69
C GLY A 255 18.22 -0.17 -20.37
N ILE A 256 17.72 -0.82 -19.31
CA ILE A 256 18.37 -0.91 -18.01
C ILE A 256 18.73 -2.37 -17.76
N MET A 257 19.99 -2.62 -17.42
CA MET A 257 20.45 -3.93 -16.94
C MET A 257 19.97 -4.16 -15.51
N GLN A 258 19.26 -5.26 -15.30
CA GLN A 258 18.59 -5.56 -14.04
C GLN A 258 18.95 -6.96 -13.54
N ASN A 259 18.99 -7.13 -12.22
CA ASN A 259 19.16 -8.43 -11.58
C ASN A 259 17.79 -8.97 -11.15
N TRP A 260 17.23 -9.89 -11.92
CA TRP A 260 15.99 -10.57 -11.56
C TRP A 260 16.27 -11.76 -10.66
N VAL A 261 15.53 -11.84 -9.56
CA VAL A 261 15.66 -12.92 -8.57
C VAL A 261 14.36 -13.72 -8.53
N LEU A 262 14.42 -14.98 -8.94
CA LEU A 262 13.32 -15.93 -8.78
C LEU A 262 13.42 -16.54 -7.39
N LEU A 263 12.35 -16.44 -6.60
CA LEU A 263 12.26 -17.01 -5.26
C LEU A 263 11.29 -18.20 -5.24
N LEU A 264 11.75 -19.32 -4.69
CA LEU A 264 10.95 -20.51 -4.40
C LEU A 264 10.72 -20.61 -2.90
N SER A 265 9.46 -20.49 -2.48
CA SER A 265 9.06 -20.82 -1.11
C SER A 265 8.78 -22.31 -0.99
N HIS A 266 9.51 -23.01 -0.12
CA HIS A 266 9.34 -24.45 0.08
C HIS A 266 7.96 -24.78 0.67
N ASN A 267 7.42 -23.92 1.55
CA ASN A 267 6.09 -24.09 2.12
C ASN A 267 4.99 -23.96 1.05
N LEU A 268 5.05 -22.91 0.21
CA LEU A 268 4.07 -22.73 -0.86
C LEU A 268 4.17 -23.83 -1.92
N LYS A 269 5.38 -24.32 -2.22
CA LYS A 269 5.60 -25.47 -3.10
C LYS A 269 4.84 -26.70 -2.58
N GLY A 270 5.08 -27.10 -1.33
CA GLY A 270 4.41 -28.26 -0.74
C GLY A 270 2.88 -28.13 -0.74
N LYS A 271 2.34 -26.94 -0.39
CA LYS A 271 0.89 -26.69 -0.47
C LYS A 271 0.36 -26.82 -1.90
N LYS A 272 1.04 -26.24 -2.89
CA LYS A 272 0.62 -26.31 -4.30
C LYS A 272 0.72 -27.71 -4.87
N GLU A 273 1.71 -28.51 -4.49
CA GLU A 273 1.84 -29.91 -4.90
C GLU A 273 0.65 -30.74 -4.41
N VAL A 274 0.24 -30.57 -3.14
CA VAL A 274 -0.96 -31.22 -2.61
C VAL A 274 -2.22 -30.78 -3.37
N THR A 275 -2.38 -29.48 -3.64
CA THR A 275 -3.51 -28.98 -4.43
C THR A 275 -3.52 -29.54 -5.85
N LEU A 276 -2.35 -29.62 -6.50
CA LEU A 276 -2.20 -30.17 -7.84
C LEU A 276 -2.56 -31.65 -7.87
N SER A 277 -2.05 -32.45 -6.94
CA SER A 277 -2.38 -33.87 -6.82
C SER A 277 -3.89 -34.08 -6.65
N LYS A 278 -4.53 -33.32 -5.75
CA LYS A 278 -6.00 -33.39 -5.57
C LYS A 278 -6.77 -33.01 -6.83
N SER A 279 -6.31 -31.99 -7.56
CA SER A 279 -6.93 -31.57 -8.82
C SER A 279 -6.76 -32.63 -9.90
N PHE A 280 -5.60 -33.29 -9.96
CA PHE A 280 -5.34 -34.38 -10.88
C PHE A 280 -6.23 -35.60 -10.58
N ASP A 281 -6.27 -36.04 -9.32
CA ASP A 281 -7.13 -37.15 -8.88
C ASP A 281 -8.60 -36.90 -9.20
N LYS A 282 -9.05 -35.64 -9.06
CA LYS A 282 -10.42 -35.25 -9.41
C LYS A 282 -10.66 -35.40 -10.93
N LYS A 283 -9.75 -34.90 -11.76
CA LYS A 283 -9.85 -35.03 -13.23
C LYS A 283 -9.82 -36.49 -13.68
N VAL A 284 -8.95 -37.32 -13.09
CA VAL A 284 -8.89 -38.76 -13.37
C VAL A 284 -10.23 -39.42 -13.03
N LYS A 285 -10.79 -39.16 -11.85
CA LYS A 285 -12.11 -39.69 -11.45
C LYS A 285 -13.25 -39.22 -12.35
N GLU A 286 -13.19 -37.98 -12.85
CA GLU A 286 -14.16 -37.45 -13.82
C GLU A 286 -14.04 -38.18 -15.16
N ALA A 287 -12.82 -38.36 -15.67
CA ALA A 287 -12.54 -39.11 -16.88
C ALA A 287 -12.99 -40.57 -16.76
N GLU A 288 -12.69 -41.26 -15.65
CA GLU A 288 -13.13 -42.65 -15.41
C GLU A 288 -14.66 -42.78 -15.38
N LYS A 289 -15.34 -41.84 -14.73
CA LYS A 289 -16.82 -41.83 -14.71
C LYS A 289 -17.38 -41.64 -16.10
N ASP A 290 -16.80 -40.76 -16.90
CA ASP A 290 -17.28 -40.50 -18.25
C ASP A 290 -16.98 -41.67 -19.19
N LEU A 291 -15.80 -42.29 -19.07
CA LEU A 291 -15.45 -43.52 -19.79
C LEU A 291 -16.42 -44.66 -19.47
N ASN A 292 -16.82 -44.81 -18.20
CA ASN A 292 -17.79 -45.83 -17.80
C ASN A 292 -19.19 -45.59 -18.38
N LYS A 293 -19.59 -44.32 -18.57
CA LYS A 293 -20.82 -43.98 -19.29
C LYS A 293 -20.69 -44.33 -20.78
N LEU A 294 -19.55 -44.02 -21.39
CA LEU A 294 -19.29 -44.34 -22.79
C LEU A 294 -19.31 -45.86 -23.04
N LYS A 295 -18.68 -46.65 -22.16
CA LYS A 295 -18.68 -48.12 -22.21
C LYS A 295 -20.08 -48.73 -22.10
N SER A 296 -20.95 -48.08 -21.33
CA SER A 296 -22.34 -48.51 -21.14
C SER A 296 -23.29 -48.05 -22.25
N LYS A 297 -22.81 -47.25 -23.21
CA LYS A 297 -23.62 -46.71 -24.30
C LYS A 297 -23.77 -47.76 -25.40
N HIS A 298 -25.01 -47.96 -25.86
CA HIS A 298 -25.27 -48.78 -27.05
C HIS A 298 -24.99 -47.96 -28.32
N PHE A 299 -24.26 -48.56 -29.24
CA PHE A 299 -23.94 -48.01 -30.55
C PHE A 299 -24.62 -48.86 -31.64
N PHE A 300 -24.99 -48.24 -32.76
CA PHE A 300 -25.67 -48.93 -33.86
C PHE A 300 -24.69 -49.81 -34.66
N CYS A 301 -23.42 -49.43 -34.73
CA CYS A 301 -22.35 -50.21 -35.35
C CYS A 301 -20.99 -49.99 -34.69
N GLU A 302 -20.00 -50.80 -35.07
CA GLU A 302 -18.62 -50.71 -34.59
C GLU A 302 -17.96 -49.36 -34.92
N ALA A 303 -18.24 -48.81 -36.12
CA ALA A 303 -17.68 -47.53 -36.55
C ALA A 303 -18.09 -46.38 -35.61
N ASP A 304 -19.36 -46.34 -35.18
CA ASP A 304 -19.87 -45.33 -34.24
C ASP A 304 -19.22 -45.45 -32.86
N ALA A 305 -18.95 -46.68 -32.41
CA ALA A 305 -18.28 -46.93 -31.14
C ALA A 305 -16.82 -46.44 -31.16
N LEU A 306 -16.11 -46.70 -32.27
CA LEU A 306 -14.75 -46.22 -32.49
C LEU A 306 -14.69 -44.69 -32.58
N GLU A 307 -15.67 -44.05 -33.22
CA GLU A 307 -15.77 -42.59 -33.26
C GLU A 307 -16.05 -41.99 -31.88
N GLY A 308 -16.96 -42.61 -31.11
CA GLY A 308 -17.22 -42.22 -29.72
C GLY A 308 -15.97 -42.31 -28.82
N ALA A 309 -15.17 -43.36 -28.97
CA ALA A 309 -13.89 -43.50 -28.27
C ALA A 309 -12.88 -42.42 -28.67
N LYS A 310 -12.77 -42.09 -29.96
CA LYS A 310 -11.89 -41.02 -30.46
C LYS A 310 -12.29 -39.65 -29.91
N ASN A 311 -13.58 -39.35 -29.86
CA ASN A 311 -14.08 -38.09 -29.29
C ASN A 311 -13.79 -38.01 -27.79
N TRP A 312 -13.99 -39.10 -27.05
CA TRP A 312 -13.64 -39.14 -25.63
C TRP A 312 -12.14 -38.92 -25.37
N ILE A 313 -11.25 -39.52 -26.18
CA ILE A 313 -9.80 -39.28 -26.10
C ILE A 313 -9.46 -37.80 -26.35
N LYS A 314 -10.20 -37.14 -27.25
CA LYS A 314 -10.03 -35.70 -27.55
C LYS A 314 -10.53 -34.80 -26.42
N ASP A 315 -11.59 -35.20 -25.73
CA ASP A 315 -12.19 -34.46 -24.62
C ASP A 315 -11.41 -34.65 -23.30
N PHE A 316 -10.67 -35.75 -23.19
CA PHE A 316 -9.73 -36.04 -22.09
C PHE A 316 -8.30 -36.28 -22.61
N PRO A 317 -7.64 -35.28 -23.22
CA PRO A 317 -6.30 -35.42 -23.77
C PRO A 317 -5.26 -35.28 -22.67
N PHE A 318 -5.16 -36.27 -21.77
CA PHE A 318 -4.27 -36.30 -20.61
C PHE A 318 -4.41 -35.12 -19.62
#